data_AF-A0A7G7MSY9-F1
#
_entry.id   AF-A0A7G7MSY9-F1
#
_cell.length_a   1.000
_cell.length_b   1.000
_cell.length_c   1.000
_cell.angle_alpha   90.00
_cell.angle_beta   90.00
_cell.angle_gamma   90.00
#
_symmetry.space_group_name_H-M   'P 1'
#
loop_
_entity.id
_entity.type
_entity.pdbx_description
1 polymer ?
#
loop_
_entity_poly.entity_id
_entity_poly.type
_entity_poly.pdbx_seq_one_letter_code
_entity_poly.pdbx_strand_id
1 'polypeptide(L)'
;MPRSGRPEAERAALPARAFAVVTWVYVAGFGSASVPVAASLLESGQLPSFFGVFRMLAGPWSVGASPSTLLMLTAGFFVLTLTAAWAAWLVRHGSRAGAVLAFVLLPVEALFWYGLSLPIPWLLGVARLLLLVAAWRTVGARPAALRS
;
A
#
# COMPACT_ATOMS: atom_id res chain seq x y z
N MET A 1 20.46 22.28 -28.13
CA MET A 1 20.72 21.32 -27.03
C MET A 1 20.60 22.08 -25.72
N PRO A 2 19.76 21.62 -24.78
CA PRO A 2 20.34 21.14 -23.52
C PRO A 2 19.67 19.83 -23.06
N ARG A 3 20.43 18.73 -23.12
CA ARG A 3 20.09 17.43 -22.50
C ARG A 3 20.62 17.29 -21.06
N SER A 4 21.22 18.35 -20.50
CA SER A 4 21.90 18.31 -19.19
C SER A 4 20.96 18.26 -17.98
N GLY A 5 19.72 18.80 -18.09
CA GLY A 5 18.77 18.83 -16.96
C GLY A 5 17.89 17.58 -16.78
N ARG A 6 17.78 16.73 -17.83
CA ARG A 6 16.96 15.49 -17.75
C ARG A 6 17.51 14.45 -16.76
N PRO A 7 18.82 14.17 -16.71
CA PRO A 7 19.38 13.17 -15.80
C PRO A 7 19.18 13.54 -14.33
N GLU A 8 19.31 14.83 -13.99
CA GLU A 8 19.15 15.30 -12.61
C GLU A 8 17.69 15.27 -12.14
N ALA A 9 16.76 15.74 -12.98
CA ALA A 9 15.33 15.65 -12.70
C ALA A 9 14.87 14.19 -12.59
N GLU A 10 15.41 13.31 -13.44
CA GLU A 10 15.09 11.89 -13.40
C GLU A 10 15.62 11.21 -12.13
N ARG A 11 16.86 11.52 -11.72
CA ARG A 11 17.44 11.06 -10.44
C ARG A 11 16.65 11.55 -9.24
N ALA A 12 16.20 12.80 -9.25
CA ALA A 12 15.37 13.37 -8.20
C ALA A 12 14.00 12.67 -8.11
N ALA A 13 13.45 12.20 -9.23
CA ALA A 13 12.18 11.47 -9.27
C ALA A 13 12.29 9.97 -8.92
N LEU A 14 13.51 9.39 -8.88
CA LEU A 14 13.72 7.96 -8.60
C LEU A 14 13.07 7.49 -7.28
N PRO A 15 13.18 8.20 -6.15
CA PRO A 15 12.57 7.76 -4.89
C PRO A 15 11.04 7.68 -4.98
N ALA A 16 10.40 8.64 -5.64
CA ALA A 16 8.95 8.65 -5.83
C ALA A 16 8.48 7.51 -6.76
N ARG A 17 9.25 7.21 -7.81
CA ARG A 17 8.99 6.06 -8.70
C ARG A 17 9.18 4.74 -7.97
N ALA A 18 10.28 4.57 -7.24
CA ALA A 18 10.55 3.39 -6.44
C ALA A 18 9.47 3.18 -5.35
N PHE A 19 9.08 4.24 -4.64
CA PHE A 19 7.97 4.21 -3.68
C PHE A 19 6.69 3.68 -4.32
N ALA A 20 6.35 4.19 -5.51
CA ALA A 20 5.17 3.75 -6.22
C ALA A 20 5.27 2.27 -6.61
N VAL A 21 6.38 1.83 -7.20
CA VAL A 21 6.60 0.43 -7.59
C VAL A 21 6.47 -0.51 -6.39
N VAL A 22 7.15 -0.21 -5.28
CA VAL A 22 7.07 -1.04 -4.06
C VAL A 22 5.65 -1.08 -3.52
N THR A 23 4.93 0.05 -3.54
CA THR A 23 3.53 0.10 -3.10
C THR A 23 2.62 -0.71 -4.03
N TRP A 24 2.79 -0.62 -5.35
CA TRP A 24 2.02 -1.41 -6.31
C TRP A 24 2.27 -2.92 -6.16
N VAL A 25 3.52 -3.34 -5.96
CA VAL A 25 3.86 -4.74 -5.68
C VAL A 25 3.19 -5.23 -4.39
N TYR A 26 3.24 -4.41 -3.33
CA TYR A 26 2.55 -4.70 -2.07
C TYR A 26 1.04 -4.87 -2.27
N VAL A 27 0.38 -3.94 -2.97
CA VAL A 27 -1.07 -4.00 -3.22
C VAL A 27 -1.41 -5.19 -4.11
N ALA A 28 -0.60 -5.49 -5.12
CA ALA A 28 -0.81 -6.64 -6.00
C ALA A 28 -0.62 -7.97 -5.24
N GLY A 29 0.34 -8.07 -4.32
CA GLY A 29 0.57 -9.30 -3.55
C GLY A 29 -0.45 -9.50 -2.43
N PHE A 30 -0.72 -8.47 -1.63
CA PHE A 30 -1.51 -8.58 -0.41
C PHE A 30 -2.95 -8.06 -0.58
N GLY A 31 -3.14 -6.98 -1.32
CA GLY A 31 -4.47 -6.42 -1.58
C GLY A 31 -5.31 -7.34 -2.47
N SER A 32 -4.72 -7.90 -3.54
CA SER A 32 -5.45 -8.82 -4.43
C SER A 32 -5.91 -10.09 -3.72
N ALA A 33 -5.13 -10.59 -2.76
CA ALA A 33 -5.47 -11.77 -1.96
C ALA A 33 -6.73 -11.58 -1.10
N SER A 34 -7.13 -10.33 -0.81
CA SER A 34 -8.38 -10.03 -0.10
C SER A 34 -9.63 -10.41 -0.90
N VAL A 35 -9.56 -10.43 -2.24
CA VAL A 35 -10.71 -10.77 -3.11
C VAL A 35 -11.12 -12.24 -2.96
N PRO A 36 -10.23 -13.24 -3.16
CA PRO A 36 -10.60 -14.64 -2.95
C PRO A 36 -10.93 -14.97 -1.49
N VAL A 37 -10.33 -14.26 -0.52
CA VAL A 37 -10.68 -14.42 0.90
C VAL A 37 -12.11 -13.95 1.19
N ALA A 38 -12.49 -12.78 0.66
CA ALA A 38 -13.86 -12.28 0.79
C ALA A 38 -14.87 -13.20 0.10
N ALA A 39 -14.56 -13.71 -1.10
CA ALA A 39 -15.41 -14.67 -1.80
C ALA A 39 -15.62 -15.95 -0.98
N SER A 40 -14.54 -16.54 -0.45
CA SER A 40 -14.60 -17.74 0.37
C SER A 40 -15.40 -17.54 1.67
N LEU A 41 -15.27 -16.37 2.31
CA LEU A 41 -16.08 -16.01 3.48
C LEU A 41 -17.57 -15.88 3.14
N LEU A 42 -17.92 -15.34 1.97
CA LEU A 42 -19.31 -15.23 1.52
C LEU A 42 -19.92 -16.59 1.17
N GLU A 43 -19.13 -17.50 0.58
CA GLU A 43 -19.60 -18.82 0.17
C GLU A 43 -19.68 -19.82 1.32
N SER A 44 -18.64 -19.86 2.16
CA SER A 44 -18.41 -20.94 3.13
C SER A 44 -18.37 -20.47 4.59
N GLY A 45 -18.33 -19.16 4.84
CA GLY A 45 -18.16 -18.59 6.18
C GLY A 45 -16.80 -18.89 6.82
N GLN A 46 -15.86 -19.47 6.06
CA GLN A 46 -14.54 -19.88 6.55
C GLN A 46 -13.44 -19.12 5.81
N LEU A 47 -12.31 -18.93 6.47
CA LEU A 47 -11.12 -18.38 5.83
C LEU A 47 -10.48 -19.44 4.93
N PRO A 48 -10.11 -19.11 3.68
CA PRO A 48 -9.46 -20.06 2.81
C PRO A 48 -8.08 -20.41 3.35
N SER A 49 -7.75 -21.69 3.31
CA SER A 49 -6.44 -22.19 3.71
C SER A 49 -5.50 -22.23 2.51
N PHE A 50 -4.37 -21.53 2.59
CA PHE A 50 -3.26 -21.70 1.68
C PHE A 50 -2.59 -23.05 1.97
N PHE A 51 -2.63 -23.96 0.98
CA PHE A 51 -2.14 -25.35 1.06
C PHE A 51 -2.68 -26.18 2.24
N GLY A 52 -3.82 -25.81 2.84
CA GLY A 52 -4.37 -26.53 4.00
C GLY A 52 -3.63 -26.29 5.32
N VAL A 53 -2.54 -25.51 5.31
CA VAL A 53 -1.68 -25.28 6.50
C VAL A 53 -1.84 -23.85 7.05
N PHE A 54 -2.08 -22.86 6.19
CA PHE A 54 -2.17 -21.45 6.60
C PHE A 54 -3.54 -20.87 6.27
N ARG A 55 -4.35 -20.54 7.27
CA ARG A 55 -5.57 -19.76 7.05
C ARG A 55 -5.16 -18.34 6.62
N MET A 56 -5.51 -17.96 5.39
CA MET A 56 -5.15 -16.65 4.85
C MET A 56 -5.81 -15.54 5.68
N LEU A 57 -5.05 -14.50 6.01
CA LEU A 57 -5.48 -13.35 6.83
C LEU A 57 -5.98 -13.73 8.25
N ALA A 58 -5.66 -14.93 8.74
CA ALA A 58 -5.98 -15.36 10.10
C ALA A 58 -4.92 -14.87 11.10
N GLY A 59 -5.04 -13.62 11.54
CA GLY A 59 -4.19 -13.08 12.61
C GLY A 59 -4.89 -13.01 13.97
N PRO A 60 -4.33 -12.28 14.95
CA PRO A 60 -4.90 -12.14 16.28
C PRO A 60 -6.36 -11.66 16.29
N TRP A 61 -6.74 -10.84 15.31
CA TRP A 61 -8.12 -10.35 15.17
C TRP A 61 -9.10 -11.38 14.61
N SER A 62 -8.61 -12.52 14.11
CA SER A 62 -9.47 -13.61 13.64
C SER A 62 -9.91 -14.57 14.76
N VAL A 63 -9.25 -14.52 15.93
CA VAL A 63 -9.57 -15.40 17.05
C VAL A 63 -10.89 -14.97 17.68
N GLY A 64 -11.92 -15.81 17.57
CA GLY A 64 -13.26 -15.54 18.10
C GLY A 64 -14.08 -14.55 17.26
N ALA A 65 -13.58 -14.11 16.11
CA ALA A 65 -14.31 -13.23 15.21
C ALA A 65 -15.38 -14.00 14.43
N SER A 66 -16.55 -13.37 14.25
CA SER A 66 -17.59 -13.92 13.39
C SER A 66 -17.19 -13.80 11.91
N PRO A 67 -17.78 -14.61 11.01
CA PRO A 67 -17.55 -14.49 9.57
C PRO A 67 -17.82 -13.08 9.02
N SER A 68 -18.83 -12.39 9.56
CA SER A 68 -19.14 -11.00 9.16
C SER A 68 -18.06 -10.02 9.59
N THR A 69 -17.50 -10.16 10.81
CA THR A 69 -16.37 -9.35 11.26
C THR A 69 -15.13 -9.60 10.39
N LEU A 70 -14.84 -10.85 10.06
CA LEU A 70 -13.73 -11.20 9.16
C LEU A 70 -13.89 -10.61 7.77
N LEU A 71 -15.11 -10.62 7.24
CA LEU A 71 -15.42 -10.00 5.96
C LEU A 71 -15.22 -8.49 6.01
N MET A 72 -15.67 -7.82 7.08
CA MET A 72 -15.44 -6.38 7.27
C MET A 72 -13.96 -6.03 7.40
N LEU A 73 -13.18 -6.82 8.13
CA LEU A 73 -11.74 -6.64 8.25
C LEU A 73 -11.04 -6.82 6.89
N THR A 74 -11.42 -7.86 6.15
CA THR A 74 -10.86 -8.14 4.82
C THR A 74 -11.21 -7.04 3.82
N ALA A 75 -12.47 -6.59 3.80
CA ALA A 75 -12.92 -5.49 2.97
C ALA A 75 -12.25 -4.16 3.36
N GLY A 76 -12.11 -3.89 4.66
CA GLY A 76 -11.42 -2.72 5.18
C GLY A 76 -9.95 -2.71 4.77
N PHE A 77 -9.26 -3.85 4.89
CA PHE A 77 -7.89 -4.00 4.41
C PHE A 77 -7.79 -3.81 2.90
N PHE A 78 -8.72 -4.37 2.12
CA PHE A 78 -8.75 -4.16 0.68
C PHE A 78 -8.88 -2.68 0.31
N VAL A 79 -9.84 -1.97 0.91
CA VAL A 79 -10.02 -0.51 0.72
C VAL A 79 -8.77 0.26 1.14
N LEU A 80 -8.13 -0.12 2.24
CA LEU A 80 -6.87 0.46 2.69
C LEU A 80 -5.77 0.30 1.63
N THR A 81 -5.61 -0.89 1.06
CA THR A 81 -4.62 -1.14 0.00
C THR A 81 -4.91 -0.37 -1.29
N LEU A 82 -6.18 -0.18 -1.66
CA LEU A 82 -6.56 0.67 -2.79
C LEU A 82 -6.21 2.15 -2.52
N THR A 83 -6.43 2.61 -1.29
CA THR A 83 -6.08 3.97 -0.87
C THR A 83 -4.57 4.17 -0.89
N ALA A 84 -3.80 3.15 -0.50
CA ALA A 84 -2.34 3.15 -0.62
C ALA A 84 -1.87 3.17 -2.09
N ALA A 85 -2.51 2.42 -2.99
CA ALA A 85 -2.24 2.47 -4.42
C ALA A 85 -2.50 3.88 -4.99
N TRP A 86 -3.59 4.50 -4.57
CA TRP A 86 -3.90 5.88 -4.96
C TRP A 86 -2.87 6.87 -4.40
N ALA A 87 -2.47 6.75 -3.14
CA ALA A 87 -1.42 7.57 -2.55
C ALA A 87 -0.09 7.44 -3.33
N ALA A 88 0.29 6.21 -3.71
CA ALA A 88 1.45 5.94 -4.57
C ALA A 88 1.33 6.57 -5.96
N TRP A 89 0.15 6.51 -6.56
CA TRP A 89 -0.15 7.20 -7.80
C TRP A 89 -0.01 8.73 -7.65
N LEU A 90 -0.44 9.31 -6.54
CA LEU A 90 -0.28 10.75 -6.29
C LEU A 90 1.20 11.13 -6.08
N VAL A 91 1.96 10.33 -5.32
CA VAL A 91 3.39 10.56 -5.05
C VAL A 91 4.22 10.51 -6.34
N ARG A 92 3.95 9.55 -7.25
CA ARG A 92 4.68 9.48 -8.54
C ARG A 92 4.43 10.69 -9.44
N HIS A 93 3.33 11.42 -9.26
CA HIS A 93 3.04 12.68 -9.97
C HIS A 93 3.49 13.93 -9.18
N GLY A 94 4.22 13.75 -8.08
CA GLY A 94 4.75 14.84 -7.28
C GLY A 94 3.72 15.53 -6.38
N SER A 95 2.60 14.88 -6.03
CA SER A 95 1.57 15.46 -5.17
C SER A 95 1.87 15.33 -3.66
N ARG A 96 1.97 16.47 -2.97
CA ARG A 96 2.25 16.52 -1.51
C ARG A 96 1.12 15.94 -0.67
N ALA A 97 -0.11 16.08 -1.13
CA ALA A 97 -1.27 15.42 -0.52
C ALA A 97 -1.12 13.88 -0.57
N GLY A 98 -0.60 13.34 -1.67
CA GLY A 98 -0.30 11.91 -1.79
C GLY A 98 0.74 11.42 -0.78
N ALA A 99 1.78 12.22 -0.54
CA ALA A 99 2.81 11.88 0.42
C ALA A 99 2.31 11.92 1.86
N VAL A 100 1.50 12.92 2.22
CA VAL A 100 0.84 12.99 3.53
C VAL A 100 -0.11 11.81 3.71
N LEU A 101 -0.93 11.51 2.70
CA LEU A 101 -1.84 10.36 2.72
C LEU A 101 -1.07 9.06 2.94
N ALA A 102 0.00 8.81 2.17
CA ALA A 102 0.85 7.64 2.36
C ALA A 102 1.45 7.55 3.77
N PHE A 103 1.89 8.67 4.34
CA PHE A 103 2.45 8.72 5.68
C PHE A 103 1.41 8.36 6.76
N VAL A 104 0.18 8.87 6.63
CA VAL A 104 -0.92 8.56 7.55
C VAL A 104 -1.42 7.13 7.40
N LEU A 105 -1.37 6.57 6.20
CA LEU A 105 -1.81 5.19 5.96
C LEU A 105 -0.87 4.15 6.56
N LEU A 106 0.45 4.39 6.57
CA LEU A 106 1.45 3.43 7.09
C LEU A 106 1.16 2.89 8.51
N PRO A 107 0.85 3.70 9.53
CA PRO A 107 0.51 3.17 10.85
C PRO A 107 -0.81 2.39 10.84
N VAL A 108 -1.79 2.79 10.04
CA VAL A 108 -3.06 2.06 9.89
C VAL A 108 -2.81 0.70 9.23
N GLU A 109 -1.99 0.65 8.18
CA GLU A 109 -1.56 -0.58 7.53
C GLU A 109 -0.82 -1.49 8.52
N ALA A 110 0.06 -0.93 9.37
CA ALA A 110 0.78 -1.69 10.38
C ALA A 110 -0.15 -2.41 11.38
N LEU A 111 -1.25 -1.78 11.78
CA LEU A 111 -2.27 -2.43 12.62
C LEU A 111 -2.91 -3.61 11.90
N PHE A 112 -3.23 -3.47 10.61
CA PHE A 112 -3.76 -4.56 9.80
C PHE A 112 -2.73 -5.69 9.57
N TRP A 113 -1.45 -5.35 9.39
CA TRP A 113 -0.38 -6.35 9.26
C TRP A 113 -0.27 -7.20 10.51
N TYR A 114 -0.33 -6.57 11.67
CA TYR A 114 -0.38 -7.26 12.95
C TYR A 114 -1.66 -8.08 13.09
N GLY A 115 -2.82 -7.46 12.87
CA GLY A 115 -4.14 -8.06 13.08
C GLY A 115 -4.46 -9.23 12.16
N LEU A 116 -3.90 -9.25 10.94
CA LEU A 116 -4.10 -10.29 9.92
C LEU A 116 -2.88 -11.22 9.77
N SER A 117 -1.86 -11.09 10.64
CA SER A 117 -0.63 -11.89 10.64
C SER A 117 0.04 -12.00 9.26
N LEU A 118 0.12 -10.88 8.55
CA LEU A 118 0.70 -10.87 7.22
C LEU A 118 2.22 -11.11 7.30
N PRO A 119 2.79 -12.08 6.55
CA PRO A 119 4.22 -12.35 6.54
C PRO A 119 4.94 -11.32 5.66
N ILE A 120 5.98 -10.65 6.18
CA ILE A 120 6.86 -9.69 5.47
C ILE A 120 6.37 -8.22 5.27
N PRO A 121 5.15 -7.74 5.63
CA PRO A 121 4.74 -6.37 5.29
C PRO A 121 5.57 -5.28 5.96
N TRP A 122 6.11 -5.55 7.15
CA TRP A 122 6.89 -4.58 7.90
C TRP A 122 8.15 -4.16 7.15
N LEU A 123 8.80 -5.08 6.43
CA LEU A 123 9.94 -4.77 5.56
C LEU A 123 9.53 -3.84 4.41
N LEU A 124 8.39 -4.13 3.78
CA LEU A 124 7.84 -3.28 2.71
C LEU A 124 7.41 -1.91 3.24
N GLY A 125 6.84 -1.86 4.45
CA GLY A 125 6.46 -0.64 5.15
C GLY A 125 7.65 0.27 5.46
N VAL A 126 8.74 -0.30 5.99
CA VAL A 126 9.99 0.43 6.24
C VAL A 126 10.59 0.94 4.93
N ALA A 127 10.66 0.09 3.89
CA ALA A 127 11.15 0.50 2.58
C ALA A 127 10.33 1.66 2.00
N ARG A 128 8.99 1.57 2.09
CA ARG A 128 8.06 2.63 1.67
C ARG A 128 8.27 3.91 2.46
N LEU A 129 8.44 3.84 3.77
CA LEU A 129 8.70 5.02 4.61
C LEU A 129 10.00 5.72 4.21
N LEU A 130 11.11 4.97 4.05
CA LEU A 130 12.41 5.53 3.67
C LEU A 130 12.35 6.19 2.29
N LEU A 131 11.71 5.53 1.32
CA LEU A 131 11.52 6.07 -0.03
C LEU A 131 10.62 7.31 -0.03
N LEU A 132 9.60 7.33 0.82
CA LEU A 132 8.71 8.48 0.98
C LEU A 132 9.44 9.69 1.57
N VAL A 133 10.27 9.48 2.59
CA VAL A 133 11.13 10.53 3.17
C VAL A 133 12.12 11.06 2.12
N ALA A 134 12.73 10.17 1.34
CA ALA A 134 13.64 10.56 0.25
C ALA A 134 12.91 11.33 -0.87
N ALA A 135 11.67 10.94 -1.19
CA ALA A 135 10.83 11.62 -2.17
C ALA A 135 10.27 12.96 -1.66
N TRP A 136 10.30 13.22 -0.36
CA TRP A 136 9.59 14.35 0.26
C TRP A 136 10.01 15.72 -0.30
N ARG A 137 11.26 15.85 -0.73
CA ARG A 137 11.81 17.09 -1.31
C ARG A 137 11.38 17.35 -2.75
N THR A 138 10.92 16.32 -3.46
CA THR A 138 10.54 16.42 -4.88
C THR A 138 9.04 16.51 -5.08
N VAL A 139 8.28 16.09 -4.06
CA VAL A 139 6.83 16.16 -4.02
C VAL A 139 6.39 17.58 -3.62
N GLY A 140 5.65 18.27 -4.49
CA GLY A 140 5.18 19.65 -4.30
C GLY A 140 5.98 20.72 -5.05
N ALA A 141 7.10 20.35 -5.67
CA ALA A 141 7.81 21.19 -6.62
C ALA A 141 7.02 21.26 -7.94
N ARG A 142 5.95 22.07 -7.98
CA ARG A 142 5.27 22.39 -9.25
C ARG A 142 6.25 23.11 -10.17
N PRO A 143 6.49 22.65 -11.41
CA PRO A 143 7.06 23.49 -12.44
C PRO A 143 6.14 24.70 -12.60
N ALA A 144 6.68 25.92 -12.56
CA ALA A 144 5.92 27.16 -12.67
C ALA A 144 5.14 27.33 -14.00
N ALA A 145 5.26 26.37 -14.92
CA ALA A 145 4.82 26.46 -16.31
C ALA A 145 3.34 26.08 -16.58
N LEU A 146 2.53 25.77 -15.57
CA LEU A 146 1.11 25.41 -15.76
C LEU A 146 0.13 26.41 -15.13
N ARG A 147 0.54 27.68 -15.06
CA ARG A 147 -0.37 28.82 -14.79
C ARG A 147 -0.45 29.69 -16.04
N SER A 148 -1.10 29.20 -17.08
CA SER A 148 -1.52 29.99 -18.24
C SER A 148 -2.75 29.34 -18.85
#